data_AF-A0AB36EJV2-F1
#
_entry.id   AF-A0AB36EJV2-F1
#
_cell.length_a   1.000
_cell.length_b   1.000
_cell.length_c   1.000
_cell.angle_alpha   90.00
_cell.angle_beta   90.00
_cell.angle_gamma   90.00
#
_symmetry.space_group_name_H-M   'P 1'
#
loop_
_entity.id
_entity.type
_entity.pdbx_description
1 polymer ?
#
loop_
_entity_poly.entity_id
_entity_poly.type
_entity_poly.pdbx_seq_one_letter_code
_entity_poly.pdbx_strand_id
1 'polypeptide(L)'
;MRITCACCGAVAYFPHQTGVNRKPPIAATQHFQNKGWVVGSNPRKDFCPVHASPAKRKGQKAMADTVATIADKPREMSREDRRIINDKLDEVYAKDAYKSPWTDAAVAKDLGVPRDWVAQVREQFFGPAGSNPLYDEFLKETAQMEVAFRTCEEATTRAEKAAAEQRRAQGDLCKAMDSYRALARKVEREISR
;
A
#
# COMPACT_ATOMS: atom_id res chain seq x y z
N MET A 1 26.23 -0.03 -9.64
CA MET A 1 25.87 1.00 -10.64
C MET A 1 24.82 1.92 -9.98
N ARG A 2 24.85 3.22 -10.24
CA ARG A 2 23.93 4.21 -9.66
C ARG A 2 23.18 4.94 -10.78
N ILE A 3 21.89 5.16 -10.61
CA ILE A 3 21.07 6.02 -11.48
C ILE A 3 20.57 7.23 -10.68
N THR A 4 20.47 8.39 -11.34
CA THR A 4 20.07 9.66 -10.71
C THR A 4 19.02 10.33 -11.55
N CYS A 5 17.91 10.74 -10.96
CA CYS A 5 16.85 11.42 -11.67
C CYS A 5 17.29 12.83 -12.07
N ALA A 6 17.20 13.15 -13.36
CA ALA A 6 17.54 14.46 -13.90
C ALA A 6 16.64 15.61 -13.42
N CYS A 7 15.44 15.30 -12.90
CA CYS A 7 14.46 16.30 -12.48
C CYS A 7 14.53 16.62 -10.99
N CYS A 8 14.59 15.61 -10.12
CA CYS A 8 14.57 15.80 -8.66
C CYS A 8 15.83 15.30 -7.93
N GLY A 9 16.82 14.79 -8.65
CA GLY A 9 18.05 14.27 -8.05
C GLY A 9 17.90 12.96 -7.27
N ALA A 10 16.70 12.35 -7.25
CA ALA A 10 16.46 11.06 -6.61
C ALA A 10 17.47 10.02 -7.10
N VAL A 11 17.92 9.13 -6.22
CA VAL A 11 18.99 8.18 -6.52
C VAL A 11 18.48 6.75 -6.32
N ALA A 12 18.86 5.84 -7.22
CA ALA A 12 18.74 4.40 -7.00
C ALA A 12 20.06 3.68 -7.28
N TYR A 13 20.24 2.56 -6.59
CA TYR A 13 21.46 1.77 -6.64
C TYR A 13 21.17 0.36 -7.12
N PHE A 14 22.02 -0.10 -8.02
CA PHE A 14 22.17 -1.51 -8.37
C PHE A 14 23.42 -2.03 -7.64
N PRO A 15 23.27 -3.01 -6.73
CA PRO A 15 24.36 -3.53 -5.91
C PRO A 15 25.58 -3.92 -6.74
N HIS A 16 26.78 -3.59 -6.25
CA HIS A 16 28.01 -4.05 -6.87
C HIS A 16 28.14 -5.56 -6.65
N GLN A 17 28.42 -6.31 -7.71
CA GLN A 17 28.45 -7.77 -7.62
C GLN A 17 29.82 -8.23 -7.13
N THR A 18 29.86 -8.81 -5.94
CA THR A 18 31.02 -9.51 -5.40
C THR A 18 30.79 -11.01 -5.55
N GLY A 19 31.40 -11.64 -6.56
CA GLY A 19 31.28 -13.08 -6.82
C GLY A 19 31.69 -13.51 -8.24
N VAL A 20 31.83 -14.83 -8.44
CA VAL A 20 32.31 -15.48 -9.68
C VAL A 20 31.31 -15.34 -10.85
N ASN A 21 30.01 -15.24 -10.56
CA ASN A 21 28.95 -15.09 -11.56
C ASN A 21 28.53 -13.62 -11.73
N ARG A 22 29.16 -12.93 -12.69
CA ARG A 22 28.78 -11.56 -13.08
C ARG A 22 27.56 -11.59 -13.99
N LYS A 23 26.45 -10.94 -13.59
CA LYS A 23 25.29 -10.76 -14.46
C LYS A 23 25.65 -9.85 -15.63
N PRO A 24 25.04 -10.06 -16.81
CA PRO A 24 25.32 -9.26 -18.00
C PRO A 24 25.01 -7.78 -17.76
N PRO A 25 25.69 -6.83 -18.44
CA PRO A 25 25.53 -5.39 -18.26
C PRO A 25 24.08 -4.89 -18.33
N ILE A 26 23.23 -5.56 -19.13
CA ILE A 26 21.80 -5.26 -19.31
C ILE A 26 21.00 -5.46 -18.01
N ALA A 27 21.48 -6.30 -17.09
CA ALA A 27 20.78 -6.62 -15.85
C ALA A 27 20.58 -5.39 -14.94
N ALA A 28 21.49 -4.41 -14.99
CA ALA A 28 21.34 -3.17 -14.23
C ALA A 28 20.23 -2.28 -14.83
N THR A 29 20.18 -2.17 -16.17
CA THR A 29 19.13 -1.43 -16.88
C THR A 29 17.75 -2.05 -16.64
N GLN A 30 17.62 -3.36 -16.79
CA GLN A 30 16.37 -4.08 -16.50
C GLN A 30 15.97 -3.95 -15.03
N HIS A 31 16.91 -3.98 -14.10
CA HIS A 31 16.61 -3.79 -12.67
C HIS A 31 15.98 -2.42 -12.39
N PHE A 32 16.47 -1.36 -13.02
CA PHE A 32 15.92 -0.02 -12.87
C PHE A 32 14.57 0.12 -13.59
N GLN A 33 14.43 -0.42 -14.80
CA GLN A 33 13.16 -0.43 -15.55
C GLN A 33 12.05 -1.19 -14.81
N ASN A 34 12.36 -2.35 -14.24
CA ASN A 34 11.41 -3.13 -13.42
C ASN A 34 10.98 -2.37 -12.15
N LYS A 35 11.81 -1.44 -11.67
CA LYS A 35 11.49 -0.53 -10.55
C LYS A 35 10.84 0.77 -11.01
N GLY A 36 10.40 0.85 -12.26
CA GLY A 36 9.68 2.00 -12.84
C GLY A 36 10.57 3.19 -13.20
N TRP A 37 11.89 3.02 -13.25
CA TRP A 37 12.79 4.08 -13.70
C TRP A 37 12.86 4.11 -15.22
N VAL A 38 12.91 5.32 -15.78
CA VAL A 38 13.28 5.52 -17.17
C VAL A 38 14.80 5.62 -17.22
N VAL A 39 15.44 4.65 -17.87
CA VAL A 39 16.89 4.66 -18.14
C VAL A 39 17.10 5.23 -19.54
N GLY A 40 17.62 6.44 -19.62
CA GLY A 40 17.85 7.15 -20.87
C GLY A 40 19.21 6.82 -21.48
N SER A 41 19.49 7.39 -22.65
CA SER A 41 20.81 7.26 -23.30
C SER A 41 21.92 8.07 -22.62
N ASN A 42 21.58 8.95 -21.66
CA ASN A 42 22.52 9.71 -20.85
C ASN A 42 21.90 10.09 -19.48
N PRO A 43 22.71 10.46 -18.48
CA PRO A 43 22.21 10.78 -17.13
C PRO A 43 21.18 11.91 -17.05
N ARG A 44 21.10 12.79 -18.07
CA ARG A 44 20.09 13.86 -18.13
C ARG A 44 18.73 13.36 -18.63
N LYS A 45 18.66 12.12 -19.10
CA LYS A 45 17.45 11.43 -19.56
C LYS A 45 17.02 10.29 -18.63
N ASP A 46 17.64 10.19 -17.46
CA ASP A 46 17.25 9.26 -16.41
C ASP A 46 16.18 9.87 -15.52
N PHE A 47 15.06 9.17 -15.34
CA PHE A 47 13.95 9.66 -14.52
C PHE A 47 13.48 8.61 -13.53
N CYS A 48 13.22 9.06 -12.30
CA CYS A 48 12.61 8.21 -11.28
C CYS A 48 11.13 7.94 -11.63
N PRO A 49 10.48 6.97 -10.98
CA PRO A 49 9.08 6.61 -11.26
C PRO A 49 8.09 7.78 -11.16
N VAL A 50 8.41 8.79 -10.34
CA VAL A 50 7.60 10.00 -10.20
C VAL A 50 7.69 10.89 -11.45
N HIS A 51 8.86 10.95 -12.09
CA HIS A 51 9.14 11.81 -13.25
C HIS A 51 9.25 11.05 -14.58
N ALA A 52 8.95 9.74 -14.57
CA ALA A 52 9.01 8.86 -15.73
C ALA A 52 8.05 9.28 -16.86
N SER A 53 6.91 9.90 -16.51
CA SER A 53 5.91 10.36 -17.48
C SER A 53 6.10 11.84 -17.89
N PRO A 54 6.15 12.17 -19.19
CA PRO A 54 6.18 13.55 -19.70
C PRO A 54 4.99 14.40 -19.22
N ALA A 55 3.84 13.78 -18.94
CA ALA A 55 2.62 14.48 -18.50
C ALA A 55 2.76 15.14 -17.12
N LYS A 56 3.73 14.72 -16.30
CA LYS A 56 3.99 15.28 -14.96
C LYS A 56 4.96 16.48 -14.96
N ARG A 57 5.39 16.97 -16.14
CA ARG A 57 6.42 18.03 -16.28
C ARG A 57 5.92 19.49 -16.20
N LYS A 58 4.62 19.74 -15.99
CA LYS A 58 4.11 21.12 -15.86
C LYS A 58 3.43 21.31 -14.51
N GLY A 59 4.00 22.22 -13.73
CA GLY A 59 3.59 22.51 -12.36
C GLY A 59 2.18 23.10 -12.24
N GLN A 60 1.53 22.66 -11.16
CA GLN A 60 0.54 23.32 -10.32
C GLN A 60 -0.86 23.62 -10.89
N LYS A 61 -1.84 22.84 -10.40
CA LYS A 61 -2.76 23.24 -9.31
C LYS A 61 -3.11 22.04 -8.41
N ALA A 62 -3.24 22.32 -7.11
CA ALA A 62 -3.50 21.41 -5.99
C ALA A 62 -4.84 20.64 -6.15
N MET A 63 -4.81 19.31 -6.05
CA MET A 63 -5.25 18.45 -4.92
C MET A 63 -6.73 18.54 -4.52
N ALA A 64 -7.53 17.59 -5.05
CA ALA A 64 -8.36 16.73 -4.21
C ALA A 64 -8.18 15.30 -4.76
N ASP A 65 -7.82 14.41 -3.85
CA ASP A 65 -7.53 13.00 -4.08
C ASP A 65 -8.82 12.29 -4.49
N THR A 66 -8.88 11.79 -5.72
CA THR A 66 -9.76 10.68 -6.08
C THR A 66 -9.14 10.01 -7.29
N VAL A 67 -8.89 8.71 -7.15
CA VAL A 67 -8.56 7.79 -8.23
C VAL A 67 -9.76 7.77 -9.19
N ALA A 68 -9.86 8.80 -10.04
CA ALA A 68 -10.72 8.78 -11.21
C ALA A 68 -9.95 7.98 -12.28
N THR A 69 -10.26 6.69 -12.30
CA THR A 69 -10.46 5.90 -13.52
C THR A 69 -10.27 6.72 -14.78
N ILE A 70 -9.27 6.36 -15.58
CA ILE A 70 -9.25 6.73 -16.99
C ILE A 70 -10.58 6.21 -17.55
N ALA A 71 -11.52 7.13 -17.80
CA ALA A 71 -12.69 6.89 -18.62
C ALA A 71 -12.19 6.72 -20.05
N ASP A 72 -11.53 5.58 -20.29
CA ASP A 72 -11.50 4.99 -21.60
C ASP A 72 -12.95 4.64 -21.91
N LYS A 73 -13.40 5.00 -23.10
CA LYS A 73 -14.72 4.65 -23.66
C LYS A 73 -15.21 3.31 -23.09
N PRO A 74 -16.44 3.20 -22.52
CA PRO A 74 -16.87 1.97 -21.87
C PRO A 74 -16.49 0.80 -22.75
N ARG A 75 -15.57 -0.05 -22.29
CA ARG A 75 -15.22 -1.25 -23.05
C ARG A 75 -16.55 -1.94 -23.32
N GLU A 76 -16.85 -2.16 -24.60
CA GLU A 76 -18.03 -2.95 -24.96
C GLU A 76 -17.65 -4.40 -24.72
N MET A 77 -18.49 -5.12 -23.98
CA MET A 77 -18.25 -6.54 -23.75
C MET A 77 -18.22 -7.25 -25.12
N SER A 78 -17.09 -7.87 -25.46
CA SER A 78 -17.02 -8.69 -26.66
C SER A 78 -17.85 -9.97 -26.46
N ARG A 79 -18.18 -10.66 -27.56
CA ARG A 79 -18.89 -11.94 -27.47
C ARG A 79 -18.04 -12.98 -26.75
N GLU A 80 -16.74 -12.91 -26.95
CA GLU A 80 -15.72 -13.74 -26.31
C GLU A 80 -15.68 -13.49 -24.80
N ASP A 81 -15.69 -12.23 -24.37
CA ASP A 81 -15.77 -11.88 -22.93
C ASP A 81 -17.05 -12.42 -22.31
N ARG A 82 -18.20 -12.26 -22.99
CA ARG A 82 -19.49 -12.78 -22.52
C ARG A 82 -19.47 -14.30 -22.38
N ARG A 83 -18.85 -15.01 -23.33
CA ARG A 83 -18.71 -16.47 -23.29
C ARG A 83 -17.86 -16.92 -22.11
N ILE A 84 -16.69 -16.31 -21.91
CA ILE A 84 -15.79 -16.66 -20.80
C ILE A 84 -16.46 -16.39 -19.44
N ILE A 85 -17.20 -15.28 -19.32
CA ILE A 85 -17.97 -14.97 -18.10
C ILE A 85 -19.07 -16.01 -17.87
N ASN A 86 -19.82 -16.39 -18.91
CA ASN A 86 -20.89 -17.37 -18.80
C ASN A 86 -20.35 -18.75 -18.39
N ASP A 87 -19.30 -19.22 -19.07
CA ASP A 87 -18.62 -20.50 -18.76
C ASP A 87 -18.15 -20.53 -17.30
N LYS A 88 -17.65 -19.39 -16.79
CA LYS A 88 -17.24 -19.29 -15.38
C LYS A 88 -18.44 -19.28 -14.42
N LEU A 89 -19.51 -18.58 -14.77
CA LEU A 89 -20.74 -18.55 -13.98
C LEU A 89 -21.38 -19.93 -13.89
N ASP A 90 -21.39 -20.74 -14.95
CA ASP A 90 -21.85 -22.14 -14.89
C ASP A 90 -21.08 -22.98 -13.87
N GLU A 91 -19.79 -22.72 -13.69
CA GLU A 91 -18.95 -23.43 -12.71
C GLU A 91 -19.28 -23.01 -11.26
N VAL A 92 -19.40 -21.70 -11.03
CA VAL A 92 -19.43 -21.11 -9.67
C VAL A 92 -20.83 -20.78 -9.16
N TYR A 93 -21.82 -20.66 -10.05
CA TYR A 93 -23.21 -20.40 -9.73
C TYR A 93 -23.96 -21.72 -9.58
N ALA A 94 -24.63 -21.92 -8.44
CA ALA A 94 -25.47 -23.08 -8.18
C ALA A 94 -26.92 -22.80 -8.62
N LYS A 95 -27.90 -23.39 -7.94
CA LYS A 95 -29.31 -23.31 -8.34
C LYS A 95 -29.86 -21.87 -8.33
N ASP A 96 -29.61 -21.12 -7.25
CA ASP A 96 -30.16 -19.76 -7.06
C ASP A 96 -29.12 -18.78 -6.48
N ALA A 97 -27.87 -19.20 -6.27
CA ALA A 97 -26.83 -18.40 -5.63
C ALA A 97 -25.42 -18.91 -5.97
N TYR A 98 -24.43 -18.06 -5.70
CA TYR A 98 -23.01 -18.44 -5.77
C TYR A 98 -22.64 -19.51 -4.75
N LYS A 99 -21.71 -20.40 -5.14
CA LYS A 99 -21.01 -21.28 -4.19
C LYS A 99 -20.02 -20.43 -3.38
N SER A 100 -20.02 -20.54 -2.05
CA SER A 100 -19.00 -19.86 -1.22
C SER A 100 -17.59 -20.31 -1.65
N PRO A 101 -16.60 -19.40 -1.82
CA PRO A 101 -16.60 -17.96 -1.52
C PRO A 101 -16.82 -17.04 -2.75
N TRP A 102 -17.46 -17.54 -3.81
CA TRP A 102 -17.59 -16.82 -5.07
C TRP A 102 -18.62 -15.68 -5.02
N THR A 103 -18.31 -14.60 -5.72
CA THR A 103 -19.16 -13.42 -5.91
C THR A 103 -18.97 -12.82 -7.29
N ASP A 104 -19.86 -11.92 -7.72
CA ASP A 104 -19.67 -11.12 -8.94
C ASP A 104 -18.26 -10.47 -8.95
N ALA A 105 -17.80 -9.99 -7.79
CA ALA A 105 -16.48 -9.40 -7.61
C ALA A 105 -15.34 -10.43 -7.67
N ALA A 106 -15.53 -11.63 -7.09
CA ALA A 106 -14.54 -12.70 -7.16
C ALA A 106 -14.35 -13.22 -8.60
N VAL A 107 -15.45 -13.40 -9.34
CA VAL A 107 -15.43 -13.81 -10.76
C VAL A 107 -14.79 -12.73 -11.63
N ALA A 108 -15.16 -11.46 -11.41
CA ALA A 108 -14.57 -10.33 -12.12
C ALA A 108 -13.05 -10.24 -11.90
N LYS A 109 -12.60 -10.46 -10.67
CA LYS A 109 -11.17 -10.47 -10.31
C LYS A 109 -10.42 -11.65 -10.94
N ASP A 110 -11.04 -12.83 -10.98
CA ASP A 110 -10.44 -14.05 -11.56
C ASP A 110 -10.26 -13.92 -13.08
N LEU A 111 -11.27 -13.37 -13.77
CA LEU A 111 -11.26 -13.21 -15.23
C LEU A 111 -10.61 -11.89 -15.71
N GLY A 112 -10.36 -10.93 -14.81
CA GLY A 112 -9.83 -9.61 -15.16
C GLY A 112 -10.83 -8.71 -15.91
N VAL A 113 -12.13 -8.94 -15.73
CA VAL A 113 -13.23 -8.22 -16.41
C VAL A 113 -13.97 -7.30 -15.42
N PRO A 114 -14.68 -6.26 -15.89
CA PRO A 114 -15.53 -5.44 -15.02
C PRO A 114 -16.64 -6.24 -14.31
N ARG A 115 -16.86 -5.97 -13.01
CA ARG A 115 -17.94 -6.57 -12.21
C ARG A 115 -19.31 -6.39 -12.84
N ASP A 116 -19.55 -5.22 -13.46
CA ASP A 116 -20.83 -4.91 -14.10
C ASP A 116 -21.13 -5.84 -15.28
N TRP A 117 -20.10 -6.36 -15.96
CA TRP A 117 -20.30 -7.35 -17.02
C TRP A 117 -20.72 -8.69 -16.45
N VAL A 118 -20.10 -9.12 -15.35
CA VAL A 118 -20.48 -10.35 -14.64
C VAL A 118 -21.93 -10.26 -14.15
N ALA A 119 -22.31 -9.13 -13.55
CA ALA A 119 -23.68 -8.89 -13.10
C ALA A 119 -24.69 -8.90 -14.26
N GLN A 120 -24.36 -8.27 -15.40
CA GLN A 120 -25.21 -8.27 -16.59
C GLN A 120 -25.40 -9.69 -17.17
N VAL A 121 -24.33 -10.49 -17.27
CA VAL A 121 -24.40 -11.86 -17.77
C VAL A 121 -25.14 -12.76 -16.79
N ARG A 122 -24.90 -12.63 -15.48
CA ARG A 122 -25.64 -13.36 -14.45
C ARG A 122 -27.13 -13.06 -14.53
N GLU A 123 -27.53 -11.80 -14.58
CA GLU A 123 -28.94 -11.41 -14.69
C GLU A 123 -29.59 -11.99 -15.96
N GLN A 124 -28.87 -11.98 -17.07
CA GLN A 124 -29.36 -12.46 -18.37
C GLN A 124 -29.54 -13.98 -18.44
N PHE A 125 -28.72 -14.77 -17.74
CA PHE A 125 -28.70 -16.24 -17.89
C PHE A 125 -29.09 -17.02 -16.62
N PHE A 126 -28.85 -16.47 -15.43
CA PHE A 126 -29.03 -17.14 -14.13
C PHE A 126 -30.02 -16.41 -13.21
N GLY A 127 -30.41 -15.17 -13.55
CA GLY A 127 -31.37 -14.36 -12.80
C GLY A 127 -30.74 -13.46 -11.72
N PRO A 128 -31.58 -12.84 -10.88
CA PRO A 128 -31.15 -11.90 -9.85
C PRO A 128 -30.22 -12.55 -8.83
N ALA A 129 -29.33 -11.75 -8.25
CA ALA A 129 -28.37 -12.23 -7.26
C ALA A 129 -29.13 -12.72 -6.03
N GLY A 130 -29.44 -14.02 -5.97
CA GLY A 130 -30.20 -14.60 -4.86
C GLY A 130 -29.49 -14.51 -3.52
N SER A 131 -28.16 -14.27 -3.54
CA SER A 131 -27.37 -13.88 -2.38
C SER A 131 -25.97 -13.47 -2.84
N ASN A 132 -25.62 -12.19 -2.72
CA ASN A 132 -24.21 -11.75 -2.62
C ASN A 132 -23.93 -10.26 -2.26
N PRO A 133 -24.89 -9.35 -2.08
CA PRO A 133 -24.56 -8.02 -1.54
C PRO A 133 -24.06 -8.08 -0.10
N LEU A 134 -24.66 -8.95 0.73
CA LEU A 134 -24.31 -9.10 2.15
C LEU A 134 -22.91 -9.69 2.36
N TYR A 135 -22.41 -10.53 1.45
CA TYR A 135 -21.08 -11.11 1.58
C TYR A 135 -19.99 -10.14 1.11
N ASP A 136 -20.24 -9.34 0.06
CA ASP A 136 -19.37 -8.21 -0.31
C ASP A 136 -19.29 -7.18 0.84
N GLU A 137 -20.42 -6.90 1.51
CA GLU A 137 -20.48 -6.05 2.71
C GLU A 137 -19.72 -6.67 3.89
N PHE A 138 -19.92 -7.96 4.17
CA PHE A 138 -19.19 -8.69 5.20
C PHE A 138 -17.67 -8.69 4.96
N LEU A 139 -17.21 -8.89 3.73
CA LEU A 139 -15.78 -8.81 3.38
C LEU A 139 -15.23 -7.40 3.61
N LYS A 140 -16.00 -6.38 3.25
CA LYS A 140 -15.64 -4.99 3.49
C LYS A 140 -15.53 -4.69 4.99
N GLU A 141 -16.51 -5.10 5.79
CA GLU A 141 -16.51 -4.92 7.24
C GLU A 141 -15.35 -5.70 7.89
N THR A 142 -15.09 -6.93 7.44
CA THR A 142 -13.96 -7.74 7.92
C THR A 142 -12.63 -7.03 7.65
N ALA A 143 -12.42 -6.51 6.44
CA ALA A 143 -11.21 -5.77 6.09
C ALA A 143 -11.05 -4.49 6.92
N GLN A 144 -12.15 -3.77 7.17
CA GLN A 144 -12.14 -2.59 8.05
C GLN A 144 -11.77 -2.96 9.48
N MET A 145 -12.33 -4.06 9.99
CA MET A 145 -12.05 -4.57 11.33
C MET A 145 -10.59 -5.02 11.47
N GLU A 146 -10.02 -5.70 10.47
CA GLU A 146 -8.59 -6.07 10.46
C GLU A 146 -7.66 -4.86 10.47
N VAL A 147 -8.02 -3.77 9.78
CA VAL A 147 -7.28 -2.51 9.83
C VAL A 147 -7.41 -1.86 11.21
N ALA A 148 -8.60 -1.87 11.81
CA ALA A 148 -8.83 -1.34 13.14
C ALA A 148 -8.03 -2.11 14.21
N PHE A 149 -7.99 -3.44 14.13
CA PHE A 149 -7.18 -4.28 15.02
C PHE A 149 -5.70 -3.96 14.92
N ARG A 150 -5.13 -3.90 13.71
CA ARG A 150 -3.71 -3.53 13.51
C ARG A 150 -3.40 -2.14 14.04
N THR A 151 -4.29 -1.19 13.80
CA THR A 151 -4.14 0.19 14.31
C THR A 151 -4.16 0.22 15.84
N CYS A 152 -5.03 -0.58 16.47
CA CYS A 152 -5.09 -0.73 17.91
C CYS A 152 -3.81 -1.35 18.46
N GLU A 153 -3.31 -2.42 17.86
CA GLU A 153 -2.06 -3.09 18.25
C GLU A 153 -0.83 -2.17 18.14
N GLU A 154 -0.75 -1.37 17.07
CA GLU A 154 0.30 -0.36 16.93
C GLU A 154 0.19 0.74 17.99
N ALA A 155 -1.03 1.16 18.33
CA ALA A 155 -1.28 2.16 19.36
C ALA A 155 -0.93 1.65 20.76
N THR A 156 -1.29 0.40 21.10
CA THR A 156 -0.94 -0.21 22.40
C THR A 156 0.57 -0.37 22.53
N THR A 157 1.24 -0.89 21.49
CA THR A 157 2.70 -1.03 21.47
C THR A 157 3.41 0.32 21.67
N ARG A 158 2.88 1.39 21.05
CA ARG A 158 3.40 2.75 21.21
C ARG A 158 3.20 3.28 22.63
N ALA A 159 2.01 3.06 23.20
CA ALA A 159 1.67 3.48 24.56
C ALA A 159 2.55 2.77 25.59
N GLU A 160 2.82 1.47 25.42
CA GLU A 160 3.71 0.71 26.31
C GLU A 160 5.14 1.25 26.31
N LYS A 161 5.69 1.56 25.13
CA LYS A 161 7.02 2.17 24.99
C LYS A 161 7.07 3.55 25.66
N ALA A 162 6.08 4.40 25.40
CA ALA A 162 5.98 5.71 26.02
C ALA A 162 5.88 5.61 27.56
N ALA A 163 5.08 4.67 28.07
CA ALA A 163 4.96 4.44 29.50
C ALA A 163 6.27 3.93 30.14
N ALA A 164 7.04 3.10 29.43
CA ALA A 164 8.35 2.65 29.88
C ALA A 164 9.36 3.80 29.94
N GLU A 165 9.37 4.68 28.93
CA GLU A 165 10.21 5.89 28.90
C GLU A 165 9.83 6.86 30.02
N GLN A 166 8.52 7.09 30.24
CA GLN A 166 8.03 7.92 31.32
C GLN A 166 8.47 7.39 32.69
N ARG A 167 8.38 6.08 32.93
CA ARG A 167 8.85 5.47 34.19
C ARG A 167 10.35 5.67 34.40
N ARG A 168 11.16 5.56 33.34
CA ARG A 168 12.60 5.84 33.42
C ARG A 168 12.85 7.30 33.78
N ALA A 169 12.22 8.22 33.07
CA ALA A 169 12.36 9.66 33.30
C ALA A 169 11.92 10.04 34.73
N GLN A 170 10.85 9.44 35.24
CA GLN A 170 10.40 9.63 36.62
C GLN A 170 11.44 9.13 37.62
N GLY A 171 12.02 7.95 37.40
CA GLY A 171 13.07 7.41 38.25
C GLY A 171 14.32 8.29 38.29
N ASP A 172 14.73 8.86 37.15
CA ASP A 172 15.88 9.75 37.08
C ASP A 172 15.60 11.11 37.74
N LEU A 173 14.37 11.63 37.60
CA LEU A 173 13.94 12.83 38.31
C LEU A 173 13.97 12.65 39.84
N CYS A 174 13.50 11.49 40.34
CA CYS A 174 13.56 11.19 41.77
C CYS A 174 15.01 11.22 42.29
N LYS A 175 15.96 10.60 41.57
CA LYS A 175 17.38 10.62 41.94
C LYS A 175 17.95 12.05 41.94
N ALA A 176 17.58 12.86 40.94
CA ALA A 176 18.01 14.25 40.87
C ALA A 176 17.43 15.09 42.03
N MET A 177 16.19 14.83 42.45
CA MET A 177 15.60 15.49 43.61
C MET A 177 16.31 15.11 44.91
N ASP A 178 16.71 13.86 45.07
CA ASP A 178 17.45 13.42 46.26
C ASP A 178 18.85 14.03 46.31
N SER A 179 19.54 14.13 45.17
CA SER A 179 20.84 14.81 45.11
C SER A 179 20.72 16.31 45.41
N TYR A 180 19.68 16.97 44.90
CA TYR A 180 19.36 18.37 45.22
C TYR A 180 19.10 18.56 46.72
N ARG A 181 18.26 17.71 47.33
CA ARG A 181 17.99 17.76 48.78
C ARG A 181 19.26 17.57 49.61
N ALA A 182 20.15 16.67 49.19
CA ALA A 182 21.42 16.47 49.87
C ALA A 182 22.33 17.71 49.77
N LEU A 183 22.36 18.37 48.61
CA LEU A 183 23.10 19.61 48.41
C LEU A 183 22.52 20.75 49.27
N ALA A 184 21.20 20.93 49.28
CA ALA A 184 20.53 21.95 50.08
C ALA A 184 20.91 21.82 51.58
N ARG A 185 20.87 20.58 52.11
CA ARG A 185 21.28 20.31 53.50
C ARG A 185 22.75 20.63 53.79
N LYS A 186 23.64 20.47 52.80
CA LYS A 186 25.07 20.85 52.96
C LYS A 186 25.21 22.36 53.03
N VAL A 187 24.56 23.08 52.11
CA VAL A 187 24.57 24.54 52.07
C VAL A 187 24.01 25.14 53.37
N GLU A 188 22.89 24.62 53.88
CA GLU A 188 22.31 25.07 55.16
C GLU A 188 23.31 24.94 56.34
N ARG A 189 24.09 23.86 56.38
CA ARG A 189 25.12 23.65 57.42
C ARG A 189 26.29 24.60 57.30
N GLU A 190 26.68 24.96 56.08
CA GLU A 190 27.79 25.89 55.84
C GLU A 190 27.40 27.33 56.16
N ILE A 191 26.15 27.72 55.89
CA ILE A 191 25.62 29.06 56.18
C ILE A 191 25.30 29.25 57.67
N SER A 192 25.00 28.18 58.41
CA SER A 192 24.67 28.25 59.85
C SER A 192 25.90 28.24 60.79
N ARG A 193 27.12 28.36 60.25
CA ARG A 193 28.39 28.51 61.00
C ARG A 193 28.88 29.95 60.95
#